data_AF-A0A6H1PBY6-F1
#
_entry.id   AF-A0A6H1PBY6-F1
#
_cell.length_a   1.000
_cell.length_b   1.000
_cell.length_c   1.000
_cell.angle_alpha   90.00
_cell.angle_beta   90.00
_cell.angle_gamma   90.00
#
_symmetry.space_group_name_H-M   'P 1'
#
loop_
_entity.id
_entity.type
_entity.pdbx_description
1 polymer ?
#
loop_
_entity_poly.entity_id
_entity_poly.type
_entity_poly.pdbx_seq_one_letter_code
_entity_poly.pdbx_strand_id
1 'polypeptide(L)'
;MIGLLKLEKHIPFLASLLNRDEDILLEEVASALIRFQSDKVVKEVGPYLKQSDSIIFASSVIENIKSDLAVQVLREAYQYSDELEDQDILIEALCHQLSKDALPEISDHMKKEYFSSLVDIEQTVYSYYSILGEPHPELMDWKLAALGREIEFRNKSKQGEISQNGPILTENKVGRNDPCPCGSGKKYKKCCSK
;
A
#
# COMPACT_ATOMS: atom_id res chain seq x y z
N MET A 1 11.54 15.38 9.82
CA MET A 1 11.28 16.80 10.15
C MET A 1 11.26 17.75 8.94
N ILE A 2 12.04 17.50 7.88
CA ILE A 2 12.20 18.45 6.75
C ILE A 2 10.86 18.88 6.10
N GLY A 3 9.92 17.96 5.88
CA GLY A 3 8.59 18.31 5.35
C GLY A 3 7.77 19.21 6.27
N LEU A 4 7.80 18.96 7.59
CA LEU A 4 7.14 19.82 8.59
C LEU A 4 7.79 21.21 8.66
N LEU A 5 9.11 21.28 8.44
CA LEU A 5 9.85 22.53 8.41
C LEU A 5 9.74 23.27 7.06
N LYS A 6 8.97 22.72 6.10
CA LYS A 6 8.72 23.28 4.76
C LYS A 6 10.01 23.73 4.05
N LEU A 7 11.09 22.97 4.18
CA LEU A 7 12.35 23.26 3.50
C LEU A 7 12.30 22.81 2.03
N GLU A 8 11.53 23.54 1.22
CA GLU A 8 11.16 23.17 -0.17
C GLU A 8 12.36 22.95 -1.11
N LYS A 9 13.54 23.45 -0.76
CA LYS A 9 14.78 23.23 -1.52
C LYS A 9 15.18 21.75 -1.59
N HIS A 10 14.67 20.90 -0.68
CA HIS A 10 14.98 19.48 -0.63
C HIS A 10 13.97 18.60 -1.38
N ILE A 11 12.85 19.16 -1.85
CA ILE A 11 11.81 18.38 -2.54
C ILE A 11 12.37 17.62 -3.76
N PRO A 12 13.15 18.24 -4.68
CA PRO A 12 13.66 17.50 -5.85
C PRO A 12 14.58 16.33 -5.46
N PHE A 13 15.42 16.53 -4.44
CA PHE A 13 16.28 15.47 -3.92
C PHE A 13 15.46 14.33 -3.34
N LEU A 14 14.45 14.62 -2.50
CA LEU A 14 13.58 13.61 -1.92
C LEU A 14 12.77 12.86 -2.99
N ALA A 15 12.22 13.55 -3.98
CA ALA A 15 11.52 12.92 -5.11
C ALA A 15 12.44 11.96 -5.88
N SER A 16 13.71 12.34 -6.09
CA SER A 16 14.69 11.47 -6.74
C SER A 16 15.01 10.16 -6.01
N LEU A 17 14.66 10.05 -4.72
CA LEU A 17 14.83 8.83 -3.95
C LEU A 17 13.73 7.79 -4.20
N LEU A 18 12.62 8.16 -4.84
CA LEU A 18 11.51 7.24 -5.14
C LEU A 18 11.86 6.18 -6.18
N ASN A 19 12.92 6.39 -6.97
CA ASN A 19 13.34 5.50 -8.06
C ASN A 19 14.66 4.77 -7.76
N ARG A 20 14.91 4.41 -6.50
CA ARG A 20 16.14 3.71 -6.11
C ARG A 20 15.85 2.25 -5.82
N ASP A 21 16.67 1.36 -6.40
CA ASP A 21 16.58 -0.10 -6.25
C ASP A 21 16.94 -0.63 -4.85
N GLU A 22 17.59 0.22 -4.03
CA GLU A 22 17.90 -0.14 -2.65
C GLU A 22 16.63 0.03 -1.79
N ASP A 23 16.37 -0.93 -0.89
CA ASP A 23 15.38 -0.90 0.21
C ASP A 23 15.69 0.25 1.21
N ILE A 24 15.81 1.47 0.69
CA ILE A 24 15.69 2.70 1.43
C ILE A 24 14.26 2.71 1.97
N LEU A 25 14.06 3.39 3.11
CA LEU A 25 12.73 3.62 3.67
C LEU A 25 11.89 4.52 2.72
N LEU A 26 11.43 3.96 1.59
CA LEU A 26 10.61 4.64 0.58
C LEU A 26 9.32 5.18 1.21
N GLU A 27 8.76 4.45 2.18
CA GLU A 27 7.66 4.92 3.02
C GLU A 27 8.00 6.21 3.78
N GLU A 28 9.22 6.34 4.31
CA GLU A 28 9.66 7.56 5.00
C GLU A 28 9.91 8.71 4.04
N VAL A 29 10.40 8.41 2.83
CA VAL A 29 10.53 9.40 1.75
C VAL A 29 9.15 9.91 1.35
N ALA A 30 8.20 9.01 1.10
CA ALA A 30 6.82 9.34 0.76
C ALA A 30 6.16 10.17 1.88
N SER A 31 6.24 9.70 3.13
CA SER A 31 5.75 10.43 4.32
C SER A 31 6.37 11.82 4.45
N ALA A 32 7.67 11.97 4.18
CA ALA A 32 8.33 13.26 4.21
C ALA A 32 7.85 14.20 3.10
N LEU A 33 7.65 13.69 1.88
CA LEU A 33 7.13 14.43 0.73
C LEU A 33 5.68 14.87 0.97
N ILE A 34 4.81 13.97 1.44
CA ILE A 34 3.41 14.25 1.75
C ILE A 34 3.30 15.41 2.74
N ARG A 35 4.14 15.45 3.78
CA ARG A 35 4.10 16.49 4.82
C ARG A 35 4.34 17.92 4.31
N PHE A 36 4.88 18.12 3.11
CA PHE A 36 4.97 19.46 2.53
C PHE A 36 3.61 20.02 2.09
N GLN A 37 2.68 19.16 1.65
CA GLN A 37 1.34 19.53 1.19
C GLN A 37 1.39 20.67 0.15
N SER A 38 2.13 20.47 -0.94
CA SER A 38 2.37 21.52 -1.95
C SER A 38 2.39 20.98 -3.38
N ASP A 39 1.93 21.80 -4.32
CA ASP A 39 1.99 21.53 -5.76
C ASP A 39 3.42 21.34 -6.28
N LYS A 40 4.42 21.89 -5.57
CA LYS A 40 5.82 21.64 -5.92
C LYS A 40 6.17 20.16 -5.75
N VAL A 41 5.66 19.49 -4.72
CA VAL A 41 5.83 18.03 -4.59
C VAL A 41 5.14 17.31 -5.74
N VAL A 42 3.92 17.70 -6.10
CA VAL A 42 3.19 17.10 -7.22
C VAL A 42 4.00 17.20 -8.52
N LYS A 43 4.59 18.38 -8.81
CA LYS A 43 5.44 18.59 -10.00
C LYS A 43 6.70 17.72 -10.02
N GLU A 44 7.37 17.60 -8.88
CA GLU A 44 8.63 16.85 -8.78
C GLU A 44 8.40 15.34 -8.72
N VAL A 45 7.25 14.89 -8.18
CA VAL A 45 6.89 13.47 -8.07
C VAL A 45 6.19 12.94 -9.32
N GLY A 46 5.46 13.79 -10.05
CA GLY A 46 4.70 13.40 -11.24
C GLY A 46 5.46 12.54 -12.28
N PRO A 47 6.73 12.82 -12.62
CA PRO A 47 7.50 11.99 -13.55
C PRO A 47 7.70 10.53 -13.11
N TYR A 48 7.59 10.23 -11.81
CA TYR A 48 7.73 8.89 -11.25
C TYR A 48 6.44 8.06 -11.38
N LEU A 49 5.29 8.70 -11.64
CA LEU A 49 4.05 7.96 -11.96
C LEU A 49 4.13 7.20 -13.28
N LYS A 50 5.08 7.54 -14.15
CA LYS A 50 5.26 6.92 -15.48
C LYS A 50 6.33 5.80 -15.47
N GLN A 51 6.77 5.40 -14.29
CA GLN A 51 7.80 4.39 -14.07
C GLN A 51 7.23 3.34 -13.11
N SER A 52 6.98 2.13 -13.61
CA SER A 52 6.31 1.05 -12.87
C SER A 52 7.03 0.71 -11.56
N ASP A 53 8.36 0.76 -11.53
CA ASP A 53 9.14 0.48 -10.31
C ASP A 53 8.88 1.48 -9.17
N SER A 54 8.45 2.70 -9.49
CA SER A 54 8.23 3.78 -8.51
C SER A 54 6.76 4.17 -8.34
N ILE A 55 5.85 3.61 -9.15
CA ILE A 55 4.47 4.09 -9.28
C ILE A 55 3.66 3.97 -8.00
N ILE A 56 3.88 2.92 -7.20
CA ILE A 56 3.19 2.69 -5.93
C ILE A 56 3.48 3.84 -4.95
N PHE A 57 4.76 4.19 -4.78
CA PHE A 57 5.15 5.25 -3.86
C PHE A 57 4.87 6.65 -4.44
N ALA A 58 5.04 6.85 -5.74
CA ALA A 58 4.70 8.12 -6.38
C ALA A 58 3.19 8.42 -6.28
N SER A 59 2.34 7.41 -6.51
CA SER A 59 0.89 7.53 -6.40
C SER A 59 0.45 7.78 -4.96
N SER A 60 1.03 7.07 -3.98
CA SER A 60 0.71 7.31 -2.56
C SER A 60 1.10 8.71 -2.08
N VAL A 61 2.15 9.31 -2.64
CA VAL A 61 2.48 10.72 -2.36
C VAL A 61 1.45 11.66 -2.98
N ILE A 62 1.14 11.49 -4.27
CA ILE A 62 0.28 12.43 -5.00
C ILE A 62 -1.18 12.34 -4.54
N GLU A 63 -1.68 11.13 -4.27
CA GLU A 63 -3.05 10.94 -3.74
C GLU A 63 -3.24 11.66 -2.41
N ASN A 64 -2.18 11.79 -1.59
CA ASN A 64 -2.23 12.44 -0.28
C ASN A 64 -1.96 13.95 -0.32
N ILE A 65 -1.83 14.54 -1.51
CA ILE A 65 -1.79 15.98 -1.72
C ILE A 65 -3.05 16.39 -2.49
N LYS A 66 -4.05 16.90 -1.77
CA LYS A 66 -5.36 17.26 -2.35
C LYS A 66 -5.26 18.61 -3.07
N SER A 67 -5.10 18.55 -4.40
CA SER A 67 -4.96 19.72 -5.27
C SER A 67 -5.46 19.40 -6.68
N ASP A 68 -5.92 20.42 -7.40
CA ASP A 68 -6.33 20.28 -8.80
C ASP A 68 -5.16 19.78 -9.68
N LEU A 69 -3.94 20.21 -9.36
CA LEU A 69 -2.74 19.74 -10.06
C LEU A 69 -2.47 18.25 -9.82
N ALA A 70 -2.72 17.72 -8.61
CA ALA A 70 -2.58 16.29 -8.34
C ALA A 70 -3.56 15.47 -9.17
N VAL A 71 -4.81 15.93 -9.29
CA VAL A 71 -5.80 15.30 -10.18
C VAL A 71 -5.31 15.31 -11.62
N GLN A 72 -4.86 16.45 -12.13
CA GLN A 72 -4.35 16.57 -13.50
C GLN A 72 -3.18 15.61 -13.76
N VAL A 73 -2.18 15.59 -12.88
CA VAL A 73 -0.98 14.75 -13.05
C VAL A 73 -1.31 13.27 -13.00
N LEU A 74 -2.23 12.84 -12.12
CA LEU A 74 -2.69 11.44 -12.07
C LEU A 74 -3.44 11.04 -13.35
N ARG A 75 -4.29 11.92 -13.89
CA ARG A 75 -5.01 11.68 -15.16
C ARG A 75 -4.05 11.56 -16.33
N GLU A 76 -3.05 12.45 -16.41
CA GLU A 76 -2.01 12.39 -17.44
C GLU A 76 -1.17 11.11 -17.35
N ALA A 77 -0.89 10.61 -16.13
CA ALA A 77 -0.20 9.35 -15.93
C ALA A 77 -1.07 8.15 -16.35
N TYR A 78 -2.36 8.15 -16.02
CA TYR A 78 -3.29 7.09 -16.42
C TYR A 78 -3.37 6.95 -17.94
N GLN A 79 -3.46 8.08 -18.65
CA GLN A 79 -3.49 8.12 -20.12
C GLN A 79 -2.17 7.72 -20.78
N TYR A 80 -1.05 7.80 -20.05
CA TYR A 80 0.27 7.40 -20.55
C TYR A 80 0.54 5.90 -20.36
N SER A 81 -0.02 5.30 -19.31
CA SER A 81 0.22 3.90 -18.99
C SER A 81 -0.60 2.96 -19.89
N ASP A 82 0.07 1.94 -20.44
CA ASP A 82 -0.56 0.81 -21.14
C ASP A 82 -0.71 -0.43 -20.24
N GLU A 83 -0.04 -0.43 -19.07
CA GLU A 83 -0.06 -1.55 -18.12
C GLU A 83 -1.28 -1.46 -17.19
N LEU A 84 -2.07 -2.53 -17.13
CA LEU A 84 -3.33 -2.56 -16.37
C LEU A 84 -3.09 -2.41 -14.85
N GLU A 85 -2.05 -3.06 -14.31
CA GLU A 85 -1.70 -2.95 -12.88
C GLU A 85 -1.29 -1.52 -12.50
N ASP A 86 -0.56 -0.83 -13.37
CA ASP A 86 -0.20 0.58 -13.16
C ASP A 86 -1.46 1.48 -13.22
N GLN A 87 -2.37 1.18 -14.14
CA GLN A 87 -3.64 1.89 -14.25
C GLN A 87 -4.53 1.69 -13.02
N ASP A 88 -4.55 0.50 -12.41
CA ASP A 88 -5.28 0.24 -11.15
C ASP A 88 -4.85 1.21 -10.04
N ILE A 89 -3.53 1.31 -9.84
CA ILE A 89 -2.92 2.15 -8.80
C ILE A 89 -3.27 3.62 -9.05
N LEU A 90 -3.25 4.06 -10.31
CA LEU A 90 -3.59 5.42 -10.68
C LEU A 90 -5.10 5.71 -10.52
N ILE A 91 -5.97 4.75 -10.80
CA ILE A 91 -7.42 4.88 -10.58
C ILE A 91 -7.74 4.94 -9.09
N GLU A 92 -7.06 4.16 -8.26
CA GLU A 92 -7.19 4.26 -6.81
C GLU A 92 -6.81 5.65 -6.31
N ALA A 93 -5.63 6.13 -6.72
CA ALA A 93 -5.16 7.48 -6.38
C ALA A 93 -6.13 8.58 -6.86
N LEU A 94 -6.71 8.44 -8.06
CA LEU A 94 -7.71 9.35 -8.60
C LEU A 94 -9.01 9.33 -7.79
N CYS A 95 -9.50 8.15 -7.41
CA CYS A 95 -10.66 8.00 -6.54
C CYS A 95 -10.42 8.68 -5.19
N HIS A 96 -9.23 8.52 -4.62
CA HIS A 96 -8.87 9.17 -3.36
C HIS A 96 -8.81 10.70 -3.45
N GLN A 97 -8.66 11.31 -4.63
CA GLN A 97 -8.77 12.76 -4.78
C GLN A 97 -10.20 13.29 -4.60
N LEU A 98 -11.22 12.44 -4.75
CA LEU A 98 -12.64 12.82 -4.65
C LEU A 98 -13.01 14.01 -5.56
N SER A 99 -12.38 14.10 -6.74
CA SER A 99 -12.71 15.10 -7.77
C SER A 99 -13.55 14.47 -8.87
N LYS A 100 -14.60 15.16 -9.30
CA LYS A 100 -15.44 14.74 -10.44
C LYS A 100 -14.69 14.79 -11.77
N ASP A 101 -13.57 15.51 -11.83
CA ASP A 101 -12.75 15.57 -13.04
C ASP A 101 -12.10 14.23 -13.39
N ALA A 102 -12.05 13.28 -12.45
CA ALA A 102 -11.56 11.92 -12.66
C ALA A 102 -12.62 10.95 -13.23
N LEU A 103 -13.90 11.36 -13.31
CA LEU A 103 -14.99 10.51 -13.80
C LEU A 103 -14.72 9.89 -15.19
N PRO A 104 -14.13 10.59 -16.18
CA PRO A 104 -13.86 10.00 -17.49
C PRO A 104 -12.93 8.80 -17.42
N GLU A 105 -11.82 8.92 -16.67
CA GLU A 105 -10.84 7.85 -16.50
C GLU A 105 -11.40 6.68 -15.69
N ILE A 106 -12.13 6.96 -14.59
CA ILE A 106 -12.80 5.93 -13.79
C ILE A 106 -13.81 5.15 -14.64
N SER A 107 -14.65 5.87 -15.41
CA SER A 107 -15.70 5.24 -16.24
C SER A 107 -15.13 4.44 -17.40
N ASP A 108 -13.99 4.86 -17.96
CA ASP A 108 -13.27 4.10 -18.99
C ASP A 108 -12.65 2.83 -18.39
N HIS A 109 -11.98 2.96 -17.25
CA HIS A 109 -11.31 1.85 -16.59
C HIS A 109 -12.30 0.75 -16.17
N MET A 110 -13.47 1.12 -15.63
CA MET A 110 -14.51 0.16 -15.22
C MET A 110 -15.11 -0.67 -16.36
N LYS A 111 -14.86 -0.32 -17.63
CA LYS A 111 -15.29 -1.13 -18.79
C LYS A 111 -14.29 -2.23 -19.14
N LYS A 112 -13.12 -2.25 -18.52
CA LYS A 112 -12.07 -3.22 -18.81
C LYS A 112 -12.40 -4.54 -18.10
N GLU A 113 -12.38 -5.63 -18.86
CA GLU A 113 -12.67 -6.97 -18.34
C GLU A 113 -11.37 -7.66 -17.89
N TYR A 114 -10.88 -7.33 -16.69
CA TYR A 114 -9.78 -8.06 -16.05
C TYR A 114 -9.91 -8.06 -14.53
N PHE A 115 -9.05 -8.82 -13.87
CA PHE A 115 -8.96 -8.88 -12.41
C PHE A 115 -7.56 -8.48 -11.95
N SER A 116 -7.50 -7.54 -11.00
CA SER A 116 -6.27 -7.16 -10.31
C SER A 116 -6.20 -7.79 -8.93
N SER A 117 -5.02 -8.31 -8.56
CA SER A 117 -4.76 -8.72 -7.17
C SER A 117 -4.20 -7.60 -6.30
N LEU A 118 -3.81 -6.47 -6.90
CA LEU A 118 -3.14 -5.37 -6.19
C LEU A 118 -4.15 -4.40 -5.58
N VAL A 119 -5.21 -4.08 -6.31
CA VAL A 119 -6.22 -3.08 -5.92
C VAL A 119 -7.61 -3.67 -6.08
N ASP A 120 -8.48 -3.51 -5.06
CA ASP A 120 -9.91 -3.81 -5.19
C ASP A 120 -10.62 -2.61 -5.81
N ILE A 121 -10.59 -2.54 -7.16
CA ILE A 121 -11.11 -1.40 -7.91
C ILE A 121 -12.60 -1.19 -7.68
N GLU A 122 -13.42 -2.25 -7.63
CA GLU A 122 -14.85 -2.09 -7.41
C GLU A 122 -15.15 -1.52 -6.02
N GLN A 123 -14.40 -1.92 -4.98
CA GLN A 123 -14.52 -1.32 -3.66
C GLN A 123 -14.14 0.17 -3.67
N THR A 124 -13.06 0.51 -4.36
CA THR A 124 -12.54 1.87 -4.46
C THR A 124 -13.49 2.80 -5.22
N VAL A 125 -13.97 2.36 -6.39
CA VAL A 125 -14.92 3.10 -7.22
C VAL A 125 -16.28 3.20 -6.53
N TYR A 126 -16.78 2.13 -5.90
CA TYR A 126 -18.00 2.20 -5.08
C TYR A 126 -17.88 3.27 -3.99
N SER A 127 -16.74 3.32 -3.29
CA SER A 127 -16.50 4.30 -2.23
C SER A 127 -16.48 5.73 -2.78
N TYR A 128 -15.81 5.96 -3.91
CA TYR A 128 -15.77 7.25 -4.60
C TYR A 128 -17.17 7.77 -4.96
N TYR A 129 -17.97 6.98 -5.67
CA TYR A 129 -19.33 7.37 -6.06
C TYR A 129 -20.22 7.60 -4.83
N SER A 130 -20.10 6.73 -3.82
CA SER A 130 -20.86 6.84 -2.57
C SER A 130 -20.53 8.12 -1.80
N ILE A 131 -19.25 8.50 -1.71
CA ILE A 131 -18.80 9.71 -1.01
C ILE A 131 -19.25 10.97 -1.74
N LEU A 132 -19.17 10.99 -3.07
CA LEU A 132 -19.60 12.14 -3.87
C LEU A 132 -21.12 12.24 -4.04
N GLY A 133 -21.87 11.19 -3.69
CA GLY A 133 -23.31 11.11 -3.91
C GLY A 133 -23.68 11.02 -5.40
N GLU A 134 -22.77 10.53 -6.23
CA GLU A 134 -22.98 10.37 -7.67
C GLU A 134 -23.74 9.06 -7.94
N PRO A 135 -24.83 9.10 -8.72
CA PRO A 135 -25.55 7.89 -9.09
C PRO A 135 -24.81 7.13 -10.19
N HIS A 136 -24.75 5.80 -10.09
CA HIS A 136 -24.28 4.92 -11.17
C HIS A 136 -25.15 3.66 -11.23
N PRO A 137 -25.57 3.19 -12.43
CA PRO A 137 -26.44 2.02 -12.56
C PRO A 137 -25.85 0.75 -11.93
N GLU A 138 -24.54 0.56 -12.04
CA GLU A 138 -23.83 -0.64 -11.55
C GLU A 138 -23.30 -0.49 -10.11
N LEU A 139 -23.62 0.62 -9.42
CA LEU A 139 -23.03 0.93 -8.10
C LEU A 139 -23.26 -0.18 -7.07
N MET A 140 -24.44 -0.78 -7.10
CA MET A 140 -24.79 -1.88 -6.19
C MET A 140 -24.12 -3.20 -6.56
N ASP A 141 -23.88 -3.44 -7.85
CA ASP A 141 -23.19 -4.64 -8.31
C ASP A 141 -21.73 -4.61 -7.87
N TRP A 142 -21.06 -3.47 -8.00
CA TRP A 142 -19.70 -3.25 -7.51
C TRP A 142 -19.57 -3.46 -5.99
N LYS A 143 -20.54 -2.96 -5.22
CA LYS A 143 -20.60 -3.20 -3.77
C LYS A 143 -20.70 -4.69 -3.43
N LEU A 144 -21.56 -5.42 -4.14
CA LEU A 144 -21.75 -6.85 -3.89
C LEU A 144 -20.51 -7.66 -4.30
N ALA A 145 -19.86 -7.29 -5.41
CA ALA A 145 -18.61 -7.91 -5.85
C ALA A 145 -17.49 -7.74 -4.81
N ALA A 146 -17.26 -6.50 -4.36
CA ALA A 146 -16.28 -6.19 -3.32
C ALA A 146 -16.56 -6.93 -2.00
N LEU A 147 -17.81 -6.92 -1.53
CA LEU A 147 -18.21 -7.66 -0.32
C LEU A 147 -17.99 -9.17 -0.47
N GLY A 148 -18.29 -9.73 -1.64
CA GLY A 148 -18.04 -11.12 -1.97
C GLY A 148 -16.56 -11.48 -1.82
N ARG A 149 -15.67 -10.68 -2.41
CA ARG A 149 -14.21 -10.85 -2.30
C ARG A 149 -13.72 -10.75 -0.87
N GLU A 150 -14.19 -9.79 -0.08
CA GLU A 150 -13.77 -9.67 1.32
C GLU A 150 -14.19 -10.89 2.14
N ILE A 151 -15.41 -11.41 1.92
CA ILE A 151 -15.88 -12.64 2.58
C ILE A 151 -15.00 -13.84 2.19
N GLU A 152 -14.68 -13.98 0.90
CA GLU A 152 -13.80 -15.05 0.42
C GLU A 152 -12.40 -14.96 1.03
N PHE A 153 -11.80 -13.77 1.04
CA PHE A 153 -10.50 -13.52 1.65
C PHE A 153 -10.51 -13.92 3.13
N ARG A 154 -11.51 -13.43 3.88
CA ARG A 154 -11.67 -13.75 5.32
C ARG A 154 -11.84 -15.25 5.56
N ASN A 155 -12.58 -15.95 4.70
CA ASN A 155 -12.76 -17.40 4.81
C ASN A 155 -11.46 -18.16 4.52
N LYS A 156 -10.67 -17.73 3.53
CA LYS A 156 -9.33 -18.29 3.25
C LYS A 156 -8.37 -18.08 4.42
N SER A 157 -8.33 -16.88 5.02
CA SER A 157 -7.48 -16.60 6.19
C SER A 157 -7.84 -17.48 7.39
N LYS A 158 -9.14 -17.69 7.66
CA LYS A 158 -9.60 -18.57 8.74
C LYS A 158 -9.23 -20.04 8.52
N GLN A 159 -9.20 -20.52 7.28
CA GLN A 159 -8.74 -21.88 6.97
C GLN A 159 -7.22 -22.02 7.13
N GLY A 160 -6.45 -20.96 6.88
CA GLY A 160 -5.00 -20.92 7.12
C GLY A 160 -4.59 -20.93 8.60
N GLU A 161 -5.43 -20.41 9.50
CA GLU A 161 -5.14 -20.36 10.95
C GLU A 161 -5.38 -21.69 11.70
N ILE A 162 -6.05 -22.68 11.10
CA ILE A 162 -6.34 -23.98 11.75
C ILE A 162 -5.09 -24.89 11.81
N SER A 163 -3.97 -24.48 11.21
CA SER A 163 -2.71 -25.19 11.31
C SER A 163 -1.60 -24.24 11.75
N GLN A 164 -1.05 -24.44 12.96
CA GLN A 164 0.19 -23.85 13.54
C GLN A 164 0.06 -22.87 14.72
N ASN A 165 -1.11 -22.68 15.36
CA ASN A 165 -1.23 -21.88 16.60
C ASN A 165 -1.69 -22.69 17.83
N GLY A 166 -1.28 -23.96 17.93
CA GLY A 166 -1.19 -24.58 19.26
C GLY A 166 -0.03 -23.93 20.03
N PRO A 167 -0.12 -23.65 21.34
CA PRO A 167 1.05 -23.28 22.11
C PRO A 167 2.11 -24.36 21.86
N ILE A 168 3.28 -23.96 21.34
CA ILE A 168 4.43 -24.84 21.26
C ILE A 168 4.70 -25.28 22.70
N LEU A 169 4.37 -26.52 23.04
CA LEU A 169 4.82 -27.17 24.25
C LEU A 169 6.33 -27.27 24.12
N THR A 170 7.05 -26.21 24.51
CA THR A 170 8.48 -26.29 24.72
C THR A 170 8.67 -27.30 25.85
N GLU A 171 9.13 -28.51 25.49
CA GLU A 171 9.66 -29.43 26.49
C GLU A 171 10.61 -28.64 27.40
N ASN A 172 10.49 -28.82 28.72
CA ASN A 172 11.32 -28.13 29.71
C ASN A 172 12.80 -28.47 29.47
N LYS A 173 13.46 -27.72 28.57
CA LYS A 173 14.89 -27.85 28.29
C LYS A 173 15.62 -27.33 29.50
N VAL A 174 16.43 -28.19 30.13
CA VAL A 174 17.27 -27.80 31.26
C VAL A 174 18.18 -26.63 30.85
N GLY A 175 18.16 -25.54 31.62
CA GLY A 175 19.00 -24.39 31.34
C GLY A 175 20.47 -24.75 31.51
N ARG A 176 21.36 -24.24 30.64
CA ARG A 176 22.82 -24.52 30.70
C ARG A 176 23.44 -24.27 32.08
N ASN A 177 22.90 -23.34 32.86
CA ASN A 177 23.41 -23.00 34.18
C ASN A 177 22.69 -23.72 35.33
N ASP A 178 21.61 -24.45 35.06
CA ASP A 178 20.83 -25.16 36.07
C ASP A 178 21.58 -26.41 36.56
N PRO A 179 21.24 -26.95 37.74
CA PRO A 179 21.77 -28.23 38.21
C PRO A 179 21.55 -29.33 37.16
N CYS A 180 22.59 -30.11 36.91
CA CYS A 180 22.54 -31.16 35.91
C CYS A 180 21.64 -32.31 36.37
N PRO A 181 20.67 -32.77 35.55
CA PRO A 181 19.66 -33.75 35.96
C PRO A 181 20.24 -35.16 36.18
N CYS A 182 21.50 -35.43 35.82
CA CYS A 182 22.17 -36.69 36.11
C CYS A 182 22.59 -36.86 37.59
N GLY A 183 22.27 -35.90 38.46
CA GLY A 183 22.56 -35.96 39.88
C GLY A 183 24.00 -35.67 40.27
N SER A 184 24.83 -35.14 39.35
CA SER A 184 26.25 -34.87 39.61
C SER A 184 26.53 -33.68 40.52
N GLY A 185 25.51 -32.87 40.83
CA GLY A 185 25.65 -31.61 41.58
C GLY A 185 26.32 -30.46 40.81
N LYS A 186 26.72 -30.66 39.55
CA LYS A 186 27.35 -29.63 38.69
C LYS A 186 26.29 -28.92 37.83
N LYS A 187 26.61 -27.71 37.33
CA LYS A 187 25.78 -27.02 36.31
C LYS A 187 25.74 -27.82 35.01
N TYR A 188 24.60 -27.86 34.31
CA TYR A 188 24.40 -28.67 33.09
C TYR A 188 25.49 -28.45 32.02
N LYS A 189 25.91 -27.19 31.80
CA LYS A 189 26.98 -26.81 30.87
C LYS A 189 28.36 -27.41 31.19
N LYS A 190 28.57 -27.88 32.41
CA LYS A 190 29.85 -28.45 32.88
C LYS A 190 29.75 -29.97 33.11
N CYS A 191 28.66 -30.61 32.65
CA CYS A 191 28.43 -32.02 32.89
C CYS A 191 27.85 -32.74 31.67
N CYS A 192 26.53 -32.69 31.46
CA CYS A 192 25.87 -33.45 30.38
C CYS A 192 25.65 -32.65 29.10
N SER A 193 25.80 -31.31 29.14
CA SER A 193 25.94 -30.53 27.92
C SER A 193 27.32 -30.83 27.33
N LYS A 194 27.38 -31.66 26.29
CA LYS A 194 28.56 -31.68 25.42
C LYS A 194 28.78 -30.30 24.82
#